data_AF-A0A916Z6H6-F1
#
_entry.id   AF-A0A916Z6H6-F1
#
_cell.length_a   1.000
_cell.length_b   1.000
_cell.length_c   1.000
_cell.angle_alpha   90.00
_cell.angle_beta   90.00
_cell.angle_gamma   90.00
#
_symmetry.space_group_name_H-M   'P 1'
#
loop_
_entity.id
_entity.type
_entity.pdbx_description
1 polymer ?
#
loop_
_entity_poly.entity_id
_entity_poly.type
_entity_poly.pdbx_seq_one_letter_code
_entity_poly.pdbx_strand_id
1 'polypeptide(L)'
;MIAALLHGHRLPEELRDQIRQGVSCACDAIILRDVGPHYTNIAIMGALVTLIAGELYGRQDYLDYALQRLEKLKLHTEKLGTFQEFNSPHYSVIAIVELSKIHTYSVSIRAKEIVSSLLNMIWRMVAEHYHPVSQQWAGPHSRSYHTLLTGKMKSFLQLATDNKLDFLTEDELEYDAEWYGSGSRCPDEYLELFTRTDTRMLEQPYYRNEETGFVKWAQTYMTQQYAIGMFREEIMWNQTRGLVAYFENEQATYMQMRCLHDGYDYCSAVLSVAAEDGHLLLGVRFLTKGGDTHPNLDRIEGSIVASDFRIRMEFGGCLDRVSLDTDGPTARVVINELPLRFESLYAAFDESLVTEDRKEQRDWGWEVTKQEHSYGLDLIIYAGQRKVIDFQALNKAAFLFSLAIGETVENSPQIVVVEEGAQVTASNVNGSLCGISIPLKPNDKHPV
;
A
#
# COMPACT_ATOMS: atom_id res chain seq x y z
N MET A 1 25.16 2.02 -18.42
CA MET A 1 26.29 2.10 -17.46
C MET A 1 26.84 0.72 -17.11
N ILE A 2 26.07 -0.18 -16.48
CA ILE A 2 26.54 -1.54 -16.11
C ILE A 2 27.09 -2.33 -17.31
N ALA A 3 26.45 -2.23 -18.47
CA ALA A 3 26.98 -2.83 -19.71
C ALA A 3 28.40 -2.33 -20.07
N ALA A 4 28.70 -1.04 -19.85
CA ALA A 4 30.04 -0.49 -20.08
C ALA A 4 31.04 -0.99 -19.03
N LEU A 5 30.62 -1.15 -17.78
CA LEU A 5 31.44 -1.74 -16.71
C LEU A 5 31.84 -3.20 -17.03
N LEU A 6 30.86 -4.03 -17.39
CA LEU A 6 31.07 -5.48 -17.58
C LEU A 6 31.65 -5.85 -18.95
N HIS A 7 31.23 -5.12 -19.99
CA HIS A 7 31.49 -5.49 -21.38
C HIS A 7 32.13 -4.36 -22.19
N GLY A 8 32.55 -3.27 -21.56
CA GLY A 8 33.14 -2.12 -22.25
C GLY A 8 34.34 -2.50 -23.14
N HIS A 9 35.13 -3.49 -22.74
CA HIS A 9 36.26 -4.00 -23.54
C HIS A 9 35.84 -4.68 -24.86
N ARG A 10 34.57 -5.06 -25.01
CA ARG A 10 34.01 -5.67 -26.22
C ARG A 10 33.38 -4.65 -27.17
N LEU A 11 33.25 -3.40 -26.74
CA LEU A 11 32.58 -2.35 -27.50
C LEU A 11 33.59 -1.55 -28.33
N PRO A 12 33.25 -1.14 -29.56
CA PRO A 12 34.04 -0.19 -30.34
C PRO A 12 34.30 1.10 -29.55
N GLU A 13 35.47 1.70 -29.75
CA GLU A 13 35.89 2.91 -29.02
C GLU A 13 34.87 4.05 -29.13
N GLU A 14 34.39 4.33 -30.34
CA GLU A 14 33.37 5.35 -30.60
C GLU A 14 32.09 5.11 -29.77
N LEU A 15 31.62 3.87 -29.70
CA LEU A 15 30.43 3.52 -28.91
C LEU A 15 30.69 3.67 -27.41
N ARG A 16 31.89 3.34 -26.94
CA ARG A 16 32.27 3.54 -25.52
C ARG A 16 32.25 5.02 -25.14
N ASP A 17 32.72 5.90 -26.03
CA ASP A 17 32.73 7.34 -25.79
C ASP A 17 31.32 7.93 -25.83
N GLN A 18 30.46 7.48 -26.74
CA GLN A 18 29.04 7.84 -26.75
C GLN A 18 28.33 7.41 -25.45
N ILE A 19 28.59 6.18 -24.98
CA ILE A 19 28.04 5.70 -23.71
C ILE A 19 28.57 6.51 -22.53
N ARG A 20 29.87 6.84 -22.51
CA ARG A 20 30.47 7.70 -21.48
C ARG A 20 29.77 9.05 -21.44
N GLN A 21 29.64 9.71 -22.60
CA GLN A 21 28.99 11.01 -22.70
C GLN A 21 27.54 10.96 -22.22
N GLY A 22 26.76 9.97 -22.67
CA GLY A 22 25.37 9.80 -22.25
C GLY A 22 25.23 9.56 -20.74
N VAL A 23 26.11 8.74 -20.15
CA VAL A 23 26.14 8.52 -18.69
C VAL A 23 26.53 9.79 -17.95
N SER A 24 27.52 10.55 -18.42
CA SER A 24 27.90 11.83 -17.82
C SER A 24 26.74 12.84 -17.83
N CYS A 25 26.03 12.99 -18.95
CA CYS A 25 24.84 13.84 -19.01
C CYS A 25 23.75 13.41 -18.02
N ALA A 26 23.54 12.10 -17.84
CA ALA A 26 22.60 11.58 -16.85
C ALA A 26 23.05 11.90 -15.41
N CYS A 27 24.33 11.71 -15.09
CA CYS A 27 24.89 12.07 -13.78
C CYS A 27 24.72 13.56 -13.49
N ASP A 28 25.06 14.43 -14.44
CA ASP A 28 24.94 15.88 -14.28
C ASP A 28 23.48 16.29 -14.05
N ALA A 29 22.53 15.67 -14.76
CA ALA A 29 21.10 15.91 -14.56
C ALA A 29 20.59 15.41 -13.19
N ILE A 30 21.07 14.26 -12.72
CA ILE A 30 20.75 13.72 -11.38
C ILE A 30 21.25 14.69 -10.30
N ILE A 31 22.49 15.13 -10.41
CA ILE A 31 23.11 16.09 -9.48
C ILE A 31 22.35 17.41 -9.47
N LEU A 32 21.97 17.93 -10.65
CA LEU A 32 21.23 19.18 -10.76
C LEU A 32 19.83 19.10 -10.14
N ARG A 33 19.12 17.98 -10.32
CA ARG A 33 17.76 17.81 -9.80
C ARG A 33 17.73 17.56 -8.28
N ASP A 34 18.78 16.91 -7.76
CA ASP A 34 19.00 16.57 -6.35
C ASP A 34 17.75 16.12 -5.57
N VAL A 35 17.00 15.16 -6.12
CA VAL A 35 15.78 14.64 -5.49
C VAL A 35 16.10 14.09 -4.09
N GLY A 36 15.34 14.50 -3.07
CA GLY A 36 15.56 14.12 -1.68
C GLY A 36 15.29 12.64 -1.35
N PRO A 37 15.67 12.18 -0.14
CA PRO A 37 15.63 10.76 0.24
C PRO A 37 14.21 10.20 0.46
N HIS A 38 13.20 11.08 0.58
CA HIS A 38 11.79 10.70 0.69
C HIS A 38 11.25 10.01 -0.58
N TYR A 39 11.86 10.28 -1.74
CA TYR A 39 11.55 9.58 -2.98
C TYR A 39 12.54 8.42 -3.16
N THR A 40 12.34 7.39 -2.33
CA THR A 40 13.29 6.30 -2.08
C THR A 40 13.89 5.67 -3.34
N ASN A 41 13.07 5.18 -4.27
CA ASN A 41 13.55 4.54 -5.50
C ASN A 41 14.43 5.50 -6.36
N ILE A 42 14.03 6.76 -6.53
CA ILE A 42 14.81 7.78 -7.26
C ILE A 42 16.10 8.14 -6.52
N ALA A 43 16.07 8.14 -5.18
CA ALA A 43 17.27 8.33 -4.36
C ALA A 43 18.31 7.22 -4.60
N ILE A 44 17.88 5.96 -4.55
CA ILE A 44 18.72 4.77 -4.76
C ILE A 44 19.26 4.72 -6.19
N MET A 45 18.39 4.82 -7.21
CA MET A 45 18.80 4.78 -8.61
C MET A 45 19.78 5.91 -8.96
N GLY A 46 19.52 7.12 -8.45
CA GLY A 46 20.43 8.26 -8.62
C GLY A 46 21.81 7.98 -8.04
N ALA A 47 21.87 7.42 -6.82
CA ALA A 47 23.12 7.05 -6.17
C ALA A 47 23.87 5.96 -6.93
N LEU A 48 23.19 4.91 -7.42
CA LEU A 48 23.80 3.85 -8.22
C LEU A 48 24.48 4.44 -9.46
N VAL A 49 23.76 5.27 -10.22
CA VAL A 49 24.26 5.83 -11.48
C VAL A 49 25.48 6.72 -11.24
N THR A 50 25.42 7.64 -10.29
CA THR A 50 26.55 8.54 -10.04
C THR A 50 27.74 7.81 -9.41
N LEU A 51 27.51 6.83 -8.53
CA LEU A 51 28.58 6.06 -7.89
C LEU A 51 29.39 5.27 -8.92
N ILE A 52 28.72 4.41 -9.69
CA ILE A 52 29.41 3.51 -10.63
C ILE A 52 30.03 4.30 -11.78
N ALA A 53 29.40 5.38 -12.25
CA ALA A 53 30.02 6.27 -13.24
C ALA A 53 31.27 6.98 -12.68
N GLY A 54 31.22 7.41 -11.42
CA GLY A 54 32.35 8.00 -10.71
C GLY A 54 33.54 7.06 -10.63
N GLU A 55 33.31 5.81 -10.26
CA GLU A 55 34.35 4.76 -10.18
C GLU A 55 34.89 4.39 -11.57
N LEU A 56 33.99 4.18 -12.54
CA LEU A 56 34.37 3.71 -13.87
C LEU A 56 35.16 4.75 -14.68
N TYR A 57 34.82 6.04 -14.52
CA TYR A 57 35.41 7.12 -15.31
C TYR A 57 36.35 8.03 -14.51
N GLY A 58 36.64 7.71 -13.25
CA GLY A 58 37.54 8.50 -12.39
C GLY A 58 37.00 9.90 -12.06
N ARG A 59 35.67 10.05 -11.93
CA ARG A 59 34.99 11.32 -11.65
C ARG A 59 34.71 11.46 -10.15
N GLN A 60 35.60 12.16 -9.44
CA GLN A 60 35.52 12.33 -7.99
C GLN A 60 34.27 13.10 -7.55
N ASP A 61 33.84 14.09 -8.33
CA ASP A 61 32.63 14.85 -8.07
C ASP A 61 31.36 13.98 -8.09
N TYR A 62 31.30 12.98 -8.98
CA TYR A 62 30.20 12.01 -9.00
C TYR A 62 30.24 11.06 -7.80
N LEU A 63 31.44 10.64 -7.39
CA LEU A 63 31.65 9.79 -6.21
C LEU A 63 31.21 10.49 -4.93
N ASP A 64 31.67 11.73 -4.72
CA ASP A 64 31.37 12.52 -3.52
C ASP A 64 29.86 12.75 -3.39
N TYR A 65 29.21 13.10 -4.50
CA TYR A 65 27.77 13.24 -4.57
C TYR A 65 27.05 11.93 -4.23
N ALA A 66 27.45 10.82 -4.83
CA ALA A 66 26.81 9.53 -4.62
C ALA A 66 26.89 9.07 -3.16
N LEU A 67 28.07 9.21 -2.54
CA LEU A 67 28.28 8.87 -1.14
C LEU A 67 27.45 9.77 -0.22
N GLN A 68 27.43 11.08 -0.47
CA GLN A 68 26.59 12.00 0.31
C GLN A 68 25.10 11.62 0.18
N ARG A 69 24.65 11.23 -1.01
CA ARG A 69 23.27 10.80 -1.26
C ARG A 69 22.93 9.50 -0.52
N LEU A 70 23.83 8.51 -0.53
CA LEU A 70 23.67 7.26 0.22
C LEU A 70 23.62 7.50 1.74
N GLU A 71 24.46 8.38 2.28
CA GLU A 71 24.44 8.75 3.70
C GLU A 71 23.13 9.43 4.09
N LYS A 72 22.63 10.37 3.26
CA LYS A 72 21.33 11.01 3.46
C LYS A 72 20.20 9.99 3.45
N LEU A 73 20.23 9.03 2.51
CA LEU A 73 19.25 7.96 2.42
C LEU A 73 19.28 7.04 3.65
N LYS A 74 20.48 6.61 4.07
CA LYS A 74 20.65 5.77 5.26
C LYS A 74 20.09 6.46 6.49
N LEU A 75 20.46 7.72 6.72
CA LEU A 75 19.98 8.49 7.85
C LEU A 75 18.44 8.66 7.83
N HIS A 76 17.86 8.95 6.65
CA HIS A 76 16.40 9.06 6.50
C HIS A 76 15.69 7.76 6.83
N THR A 77 16.19 6.65 6.29
CA THR A 77 15.59 5.32 6.45
C THR A 77 15.77 4.78 7.88
N GLU A 78 16.92 4.99 8.51
CA GLU A 78 17.19 4.60 9.91
C GLU A 78 16.33 5.37 10.91
N LYS A 79 16.11 6.68 10.68
CA LYS A 79 15.21 7.48 11.53
C LYS A 79 13.77 6.98 11.49
N LEU A 80 13.33 6.52 10.32
CA LEU A 80 11.99 5.99 10.14
C LEU A 80 11.88 4.51 10.56
N GLY A 81 12.99 3.76 10.49
CA GLY A 81 13.04 2.32 10.69
C GLY A 81 12.54 1.50 9.50
N THR A 82 12.18 2.16 8.39
CA THR A 82 11.67 1.55 7.15
C THR A 82 11.81 2.54 5.98
N PHE A 83 11.44 2.09 4.79
CA PHE A 83 11.37 2.92 3.59
C PHE A 83 10.01 3.63 3.50
N GLN A 84 10.02 4.84 2.94
CA GLN A 84 8.80 5.66 2.83
C GLN A 84 7.82 5.12 1.78
N GLU A 85 8.33 4.44 0.74
CA GLU A 85 7.54 3.56 -0.15
C GLU A 85 7.23 2.23 0.59
N PHE A 86 6.62 2.38 1.77
CA PHE A 86 6.40 1.33 2.74
C PHE A 86 5.72 0.11 2.14
N ASN A 87 6.35 -1.04 2.39
CA ASN A 87 5.83 -2.38 2.11
C ASN A 87 5.21 -2.51 0.71
N SER A 88 5.76 -1.81 -0.29
CA SER A 88 5.30 -1.89 -1.68
C SER A 88 5.99 -3.06 -2.37
N PRO A 89 5.28 -4.08 -2.90
CA PRO A 89 5.95 -5.17 -3.60
C PRO A 89 6.80 -4.68 -4.78
N HIS A 90 6.23 -3.77 -5.57
CA HIS A 90 6.92 -3.22 -6.75
C HIS A 90 8.17 -2.42 -6.38
N TYR A 91 8.04 -1.44 -5.46
CA TYR A 91 9.18 -0.58 -5.11
C TYR A 91 10.20 -1.27 -4.22
N SER A 92 9.80 -2.25 -3.40
CA SER A 92 10.75 -3.03 -2.60
C SER A 92 11.65 -3.88 -3.50
N VAL A 93 11.10 -4.51 -4.55
CA VAL A 93 11.91 -5.25 -5.54
C VAL A 93 12.88 -4.32 -6.27
N ILE A 94 12.43 -3.14 -6.71
CA ILE A 94 13.32 -2.14 -7.30
C ILE A 94 14.44 -1.75 -6.33
N ALA A 95 14.10 -1.40 -5.08
CA ALA A 95 15.08 -1.03 -4.07
C ALA A 95 16.11 -2.15 -3.83
N ILE A 96 15.67 -3.41 -3.69
CA ILE A 96 16.56 -4.56 -3.53
C ILE A 96 17.50 -4.69 -4.72
N VAL A 97 16.97 -4.68 -5.95
CA VAL A 97 17.77 -4.85 -7.16
C VAL A 97 18.82 -3.76 -7.29
N GLU A 98 18.44 -2.50 -7.11
CA GLU A 98 19.34 -1.36 -7.27
C GLU A 98 20.40 -1.30 -6.15
N LEU A 99 20.02 -1.55 -4.90
CA LEU A 99 20.97 -1.64 -3.78
C LEU A 99 21.93 -2.82 -3.94
N SER A 100 21.43 -3.96 -4.45
CA SER A 100 22.27 -5.14 -4.74
C SER A 100 23.30 -4.82 -5.81
N LYS A 101 22.92 -4.10 -6.88
CA LYS A 101 23.87 -3.65 -7.91
C LYS A 101 24.97 -2.75 -7.32
N ILE A 102 24.63 -1.84 -6.41
CA ILE A 102 25.65 -1.03 -5.70
C ILE A 102 26.59 -1.95 -4.92
N HIS A 103 26.05 -2.88 -4.13
CA HIS A 103 26.84 -3.81 -3.33
C HIS A 103 27.78 -4.68 -4.19
N THR A 104 27.27 -5.19 -5.30
CA THR A 104 27.97 -6.08 -6.23
C THR A 104 29.05 -5.36 -7.01
N TYR A 105 28.74 -4.20 -7.59
CA TYR A 105 29.60 -3.56 -8.58
C TYR A 105 30.49 -2.45 -8.04
N SER A 106 30.15 -1.83 -6.91
CA SER A 106 30.97 -0.74 -6.38
C SER A 106 32.30 -1.25 -5.83
N VAL A 107 33.35 -0.45 -5.89
CA VAL A 107 34.61 -0.69 -5.18
C VAL A 107 34.71 0.08 -3.86
N SER A 108 33.77 1.00 -3.60
CA SER A 108 33.72 1.80 -2.38
C SER A 108 33.25 0.96 -1.19
N ILE A 109 34.16 0.73 -0.24
CA ILE A 109 33.86 0.03 1.01
C ILE A 109 32.70 0.72 1.74
N ARG A 110 32.73 2.06 1.81
CA ARG A 110 31.69 2.83 2.49
C ARG A 110 30.32 2.70 1.83
N ALA A 111 30.27 2.72 0.50
CA ALA A 111 29.01 2.51 -0.21
C ALA A 111 28.44 1.12 0.09
N LYS A 112 29.28 0.07 0.08
CA LYS A 112 28.88 -1.30 0.43
C LYS A 112 28.32 -1.40 1.84
N GLU A 113 28.98 -0.81 2.84
CA GLU A 113 28.48 -0.79 4.23
C GLU A 113 27.07 -0.19 4.33
N ILE A 114 26.85 0.97 3.67
CA ILE A 114 25.56 1.65 3.68
C ILE A 114 24.49 0.76 3.04
N VAL A 115 24.75 0.24 1.83
CA VAL A 115 23.73 -0.53 1.12
C VAL A 115 23.48 -1.89 1.75
N SER A 116 24.45 -2.52 2.43
CA SER A 116 24.22 -3.75 3.20
C SER A 116 23.23 -3.53 4.34
N SER A 117 23.31 -2.39 5.04
CA SER A 117 22.36 -2.01 6.07
C SER A 117 20.95 -1.78 5.50
N LEU A 118 20.85 -1.09 4.35
CA LEU A 118 19.58 -0.86 3.67
C LEU A 118 18.97 -2.15 3.10
N LEU A 119 19.80 -3.06 2.56
CA LEU A 119 19.40 -4.37 2.07
C LEU A 119 18.85 -5.25 3.21
N ASN A 120 19.51 -5.25 4.37
CA ASN A 120 19.03 -5.96 5.54
C ASN A 120 17.62 -5.45 5.94
N MET A 121 17.43 -4.13 6.00
CA MET A 121 16.14 -3.53 6.35
C MET A 121 15.01 -3.87 5.37
N ILE A 122 15.25 -3.74 4.06
CA ILE A 122 14.21 -4.04 3.06
C ILE A 122 13.86 -5.53 3.04
N TRP A 123 14.85 -6.41 3.11
CA TRP A 123 14.61 -7.86 3.14
C TRP A 123 13.88 -8.31 4.39
N ARG A 124 14.23 -7.73 5.55
CA ARG A 124 13.49 -7.94 6.78
C ARG A 124 12.02 -7.58 6.60
N MET A 125 11.72 -6.40 6.06
CA MET A 125 10.35 -5.96 5.80
C MET A 125 9.61 -6.91 4.86
N VAL A 126 10.23 -7.34 3.75
CA VAL A 126 9.65 -8.32 2.80
C VAL A 126 9.27 -9.61 3.52
N ALA A 127 10.24 -10.19 4.25
CA ALA A 127 10.10 -11.49 4.87
C ALA A 127 9.12 -11.47 6.06
N GLU A 128 9.13 -10.41 6.87
CA GLU A 128 8.18 -10.21 7.97
C GLU A 128 6.75 -10.11 7.45
N HIS A 129 6.51 -9.48 6.30
CA HIS A 129 5.17 -9.32 5.71
C HIS A 129 4.74 -10.48 4.80
N TYR A 130 5.52 -11.54 4.66
CA TYR A 130 5.13 -12.66 3.81
C TYR A 130 4.16 -13.61 4.54
N HIS A 131 3.04 -13.93 3.89
CA HIS A 131 2.06 -14.90 4.38
C HIS A 131 2.12 -16.19 3.53
N PRO A 132 2.72 -17.28 4.06
CA PRO A 132 3.01 -18.47 3.25
C PRO A 132 1.77 -19.18 2.74
N VAL A 133 0.69 -19.19 3.52
CA VAL A 133 -0.48 -19.99 3.19
C VAL A 133 -1.24 -19.42 1.99
N SER A 134 -1.41 -18.09 1.92
CA SER A 134 -1.96 -17.46 0.71
C SER A 134 -0.89 -17.18 -0.37
N GLN A 135 0.38 -17.44 -0.08
CA GLN A 135 1.53 -17.08 -0.90
C GLN A 135 1.56 -15.60 -1.29
N GLN A 136 1.00 -14.73 -0.45
CA GLN A 136 0.92 -13.29 -0.71
C GLN A 136 1.88 -12.51 0.18
N TRP A 137 2.28 -11.36 -0.35
CA TRP A 137 2.93 -10.31 0.43
C TRP A 137 1.84 -9.51 1.13
N ALA A 138 1.68 -9.69 2.45
CA ALA A 138 0.67 -9.03 3.25
C ALA A 138 0.82 -7.50 3.20
N GLY A 139 -0.31 -6.79 3.18
CA GLY A 139 -0.34 -5.33 3.23
C GLY A 139 0.01 -4.77 4.61
N PRO A 140 -0.24 -3.47 4.84
CA PRO A 140 -0.74 -2.50 3.86
C PRO A 140 0.36 -2.13 2.86
N HIS A 141 -0.01 -1.60 1.70
CA HIS A 141 0.95 -1.18 0.68
C HIS A 141 0.78 0.32 0.41
N SER A 142 1.83 1.11 0.66
CA SER A 142 1.80 2.56 0.37
C SER A 142 1.70 2.84 -1.13
N ARG A 143 2.22 1.89 -1.93
CA ARG A 143 2.16 1.87 -3.39
C ARG A 143 1.96 0.44 -3.90
N SER A 144 0.94 0.19 -4.69
CA SER A 144 0.68 -1.08 -5.36
C SER A 144 -0.16 -0.87 -6.63
N TYR A 145 0.16 -1.65 -7.66
CA TYR A 145 -0.52 -1.64 -8.96
C TYR A 145 -1.39 -2.88 -9.17
N HIS A 146 -1.20 -3.91 -8.34
CA HIS A 146 -1.95 -5.15 -8.35
C HIS A 146 -2.29 -5.54 -6.91
N THR A 147 -3.47 -6.11 -6.68
CA THR A 147 -3.83 -6.57 -5.34
C THR A 147 -3.21 -7.94 -5.06
N LEU A 148 -3.18 -8.86 -6.02
CA LEU A 148 -2.42 -10.11 -5.89
C LEU A 148 -0.97 -9.93 -6.35
N LEU A 149 -0.08 -10.72 -5.76
CA LEU A 149 1.31 -10.84 -6.19
C LEU A 149 1.37 -11.41 -7.61
N THR A 150 2.00 -10.69 -8.52
CA THR A 150 2.11 -11.07 -9.95
C THR A 150 3.12 -12.19 -10.16
N GLY A 151 3.07 -12.85 -11.33
CA GLY A 151 4.05 -13.85 -11.76
C GLY A 151 5.49 -13.33 -11.63
N LYS A 152 5.78 -12.16 -12.21
CA LYS A 152 7.07 -11.47 -12.03
C LYS A 152 7.54 -11.32 -10.58
N MET A 153 6.65 -10.93 -9.67
CA MET A 153 7.04 -10.74 -8.26
C MET A 153 7.29 -12.09 -7.57
N LYS A 154 6.50 -13.12 -7.91
CA LYS A 154 6.74 -14.51 -7.47
C LYS A 154 8.08 -15.03 -8.00
N SER A 155 8.38 -14.85 -9.29
CA SER A 155 9.66 -15.23 -9.90
C SER A 155 10.84 -14.55 -9.20
N PHE A 156 10.73 -13.25 -8.90
CA PHE A 156 11.76 -12.54 -8.15
C PHE A 156 12.02 -13.17 -6.78
N LEU A 157 10.96 -13.40 -5.98
CA LEU A 157 11.10 -13.97 -4.65
C LEU A 157 11.66 -15.40 -4.70
N GLN A 158 11.18 -16.23 -5.63
CA GLN A 158 11.67 -17.60 -5.83
C GLN A 158 13.17 -17.61 -6.16
N LEU A 159 13.61 -16.79 -7.12
CA LEU A 159 15.03 -16.69 -7.48
C LEU A 159 15.87 -16.12 -6.34
N ALA A 160 15.42 -15.04 -5.70
CA ALA A 160 16.18 -14.37 -4.66
C ALA A 160 16.25 -15.15 -3.34
N THR A 161 15.37 -16.14 -3.15
CA THR A 161 15.40 -17.05 -1.99
C THR A 161 16.07 -18.40 -2.31
N ASP A 162 16.82 -18.48 -3.42
CA ASP A 162 17.46 -19.72 -3.88
C ASP A 162 16.46 -20.90 -3.99
N ASN A 163 15.24 -20.63 -4.49
CA ASN A 163 14.11 -21.56 -4.60
C ASN A 163 13.63 -22.16 -3.27
N LYS A 164 13.88 -21.49 -2.13
CA LYS A 164 13.21 -21.81 -0.87
C LYS A 164 11.69 -21.65 -1.00
N LEU A 165 11.27 -20.60 -1.71
CA LEU A 165 9.93 -20.44 -2.21
C LEU A 165 9.84 -21.08 -3.60
N ASP A 166 8.86 -21.96 -3.79
CA ASP A 166 8.64 -22.69 -5.04
C ASP A 166 7.21 -22.45 -5.52
N PHE A 167 7.05 -21.47 -6.42
CA PHE A 167 5.75 -21.03 -6.93
C PHE A 167 5.47 -21.47 -8.36
N LEU A 168 6.53 -21.43 -9.17
CA LEU A 168 6.46 -21.46 -10.63
C LEU A 168 7.49 -22.45 -11.14
N THR A 169 7.13 -23.19 -12.18
CA THR A 169 8.08 -24.00 -12.93
C THR A 169 9.04 -23.11 -13.72
N GLU A 170 10.16 -23.67 -14.19
CA GLU A 170 11.18 -22.92 -14.94
C GLU A 170 10.61 -22.21 -16.18
N ASP A 171 9.69 -22.86 -16.90
CA ASP A 171 9.03 -22.30 -18.10
C ASP A 171 8.03 -21.17 -17.78
N GLU A 172 7.58 -21.07 -16.53
CA GLU A 172 6.64 -20.05 -16.05
C GLU A 172 7.35 -18.84 -15.41
N LEU A 173 8.67 -18.91 -15.20
CA LEU A 173 9.43 -17.82 -14.60
C LEU A 173 9.43 -16.57 -15.51
N GLU A 174 8.88 -15.48 -14.99
CA GLU A 174 8.92 -14.17 -15.63
C GLU A 174 10.21 -13.44 -15.23
N TYR A 175 11.24 -13.51 -16.08
CA TYR A 175 12.54 -12.93 -15.81
C TYR A 175 12.65 -11.45 -16.20
N ASP A 176 13.32 -10.65 -15.36
CA ASP A 176 13.76 -9.28 -15.70
C ASP A 176 15.28 -9.25 -15.92
N ALA A 177 15.71 -8.65 -17.03
CA ALA A 177 17.12 -8.49 -17.36
C ALA A 177 17.91 -7.75 -16.27
N GLU A 178 17.26 -6.85 -15.51
CA GLU A 178 17.88 -6.10 -14.42
C GLU A 178 18.25 -6.97 -13.21
N TRP A 179 17.73 -8.19 -13.10
CA TRP A 179 18.10 -9.16 -12.05
C TRP A 179 19.41 -9.88 -12.38
N TYR A 180 19.79 -9.92 -13.65
CA TYR A 180 20.99 -10.64 -14.06
C TYR A 180 22.24 -9.99 -13.49
N GLY A 181 22.97 -10.77 -12.68
CA GLY A 181 24.21 -10.30 -12.07
C GLY A 181 24.03 -9.17 -11.05
N SER A 182 22.79 -8.81 -10.67
CA SER A 182 22.55 -7.77 -9.64
C SER A 182 23.10 -8.17 -8.29
N GLY A 183 23.21 -9.48 -8.02
CA GLY A 183 23.57 -10.03 -6.72
C GLY A 183 22.41 -10.01 -5.72
N SER A 184 21.17 -9.82 -6.19
CA SER A 184 19.98 -9.85 -5.35
C SER A 184 19.79 -11.24 -4.75
N ARG A 185 19.90 -11.30 -3.42
CA ARG A 185 19.70 -12.53 -2.64
C ARG A 185 19.13 -12.16 -1.27
N CYS A 186 18.13 -12.91 -0.83
CA CYS A 186 17.60 -12.82 0.52
C CYS A 186 18.66 -13.31 1.52
N PRO A 187 18.93 -12.55 2.59
CA PRO A 187 19.76 -13.02 3.70
C PRO A 187 19.21 -14.30 4.33
N ASP A 188 20.10 -15.23 4.68
CA ASP A 188 19.72 -16.56 5.20
C ASP A 188 18.88 -16.48 6.47
N GLU A 189 19.14 -15.47 7.32
CA GLU A 189 18.42 -15.22 8.57
C GLU A 189 16.92 -14.93 8.38
N TYR A 190 16.50 -14.52 7.18
CA TYR A 190 15.10 -14.22 6.88
C TYR A 190 14.38 -15.34 6.12
N LEU A 191 15.10 -16.36 5.63
CA LEU A 191 14.50 -17.44 4.83
C LEU A 191 13.44 -18.23 5.60
N GLU A 192 13.59 -18.37 6.93
CA GLU A 192 12.61 -19.08 7.75
C GLU A 192 11.27 -18.34 7.83
N LEU A 193 11.27 -17.00 7.81
CA LEU A 193 10.05 -16.18 7.89
C LEU A 193 9.09 -16.45 6.73
N PHE A 194 9.62 -16.81 5.56
CA PHE A 194 8.82 -17.16 4.39
C PHE A 194 8.02 -18.46 4.53
N THR A 195 8.29 -19.26 5.57
CA THR A 195 7.63 -20.55 5.82
C THR A 195 6.83 -20.57 7.12
N ARG A 196 6.89 -19.49 7.90
CA ARG A 196 6.27 -19.40 9.23
C ARG A 196 4.77 -19.14 9.14
N THR A 197 4.00 -20.01 9.80
CA THR A 197 2.52 -19.95 9.84
C THR A 197 1.98 -19.53 11.22
N ASP A 198 2.85 -19.09 12.14
CA ASP A 198 2.41 -18.57 13.44
C ASP A 198 1.68 -17.24 13.32
N THR A 199 0.85 -16.96 14.31
CA THR A 199 0.16 -15.68 14.44
C THR A 199 1.16 -14.57 14.75
N ARG A 200 1.15 -13.51 13.94
CA ARG A 200 2.08 -12.39 14.04
C ARG A 200 1.33 -11.07 13.91
N MET A 201 1.73 -10.11 14.73
CA MET A 201 1.29 -8.72 14.63
C MET A 201 2.52 -7.84 14.40
N LEU A 202 2.51 -7.09 13.31
CA LEU A 202 3.52 -6.09 12.99
C LEU A 202 2.89 -4.71 13.14
N GLU A 203 3.64 -3.80 13.74
CA GLU A 203 3.26 -2.40 13.84
C GLU A 203 4.49 -1.54 13.60
N GLN A 204 4.37 -0.60 12.66
CA GLN A 204 5.51 0.24 12.27
C GLN A 204 5.07 1.65 11.87
N PRO A 205 5.74 2.70 12.37
CA PRO A 205 5.62 4.02 11.76
C PRO A 205 6.26 4.02 10.37
N TYR A 206 5.54 4.50 9.36
CA TYR A 206 6.02 4.51 7.97
C TYR A 206 6.13 5.91 7.36
N TYR A 207 5.66 6.92 8.09
CA TYR A 207 5.87 8.31 7.76
C TYR A 207 5.95 9.15 9.02
N ARG A 208 6.81 10.16 9.01
CA ARG A 208 6.93 11.17 10.07
C ARG A 208 7.09 12.54 9.44
N ASN A 209 6.24 13.47 9.87
CA ASN A 209 6.44 14.89 9.61
C ASN A 209 7.28 15.48 10.75
N GLU A 210 8.51 15.89 10.45
CA GLU A 210 9.45 16.43 11.44
C GLU A 210 9.01 17.81 11.98
N GLU A 211 8.25 18.59 11.20
CA GLU A 211 7.82 19.93 11.60
C GLU A 211 6.63 19.88 12.56
N THR A 212 5.67 18.98 12.31
CA THR A 212 4.43 18.88 13.10
C THR A 212 4.48 17.77 14.15
N GLY A 213 5.43 16.85 14.05
CA GLY A 213 5.51 15.64 14.89
C GLY A 213 4.49 14.57 14.52
N PHE A 214 3.71 14.75 13.44
CA PHE A 214 2.70 13.78 13.01
C PHE A 214 3.35 12.49 12.50
N VAL A 215 2.71 11.35 12.79
CA VAL A 215 3.21 10.02 12.44
C VAL A 215 2.09 9.17 11.86
N LYS A 216 2.35 8.52 10.74
CA LYS A 216 1.45 7.51 10.16
C LYS A 216 1.92 6.13 10.55
N TRP A 217 0.96 5.28 10.87
CA TRP A 217 1.17 3.92 11.38
C TRP A 217 0.57 2.90 10.44
N ALA A 218 1.33 1.84 10.21
CA ALA A 218 0.91 0.62 9.52
C ALA A 218 0.80 -0.52 10.54
N GLN A 219 -0.19 -1.37 10.36
CA GLN A 219 -0.39 -2.59 11.13
C GLN A 219 -0.65 -3.76 10.19
N THR A 220 -0.06 -4.91 10.51
CA THR A 220 -0.24 -6.16 9.76
C THR A 220 -0.52 -7.26 10.75
N TYR A 221 -1.65 -7.93 10.62
CA TYR A 221 -2.01 -9.09 11.41
C TYR A 221 -2.05 -10.32 10.51
N MET A 222 -1.33 -11.37 10.88
CA MET A 222 -1.27 -12.63 10.16
C MET A 222 -1.61 -13.77 11.11
N THR A 223 -2.41 -14.70 10.62
CA THR A 223 -2.71 -15.99 11.23
C THR A 223 -2.31 -17.09 10.25
N GLN A 224 -2.65 -18.34 10.54
CA GLN A 224 -2.51 -19.42 9.57
C GLN A 224 -3.52 -19.30 8.41
N GLN A 225 -4.71 -18.74 8.64
CA GLN A 225 -5.81 -18.75 7.66
C GLN A 225 -5.88 -17.47 6.82
N TYR A 226 -5.40 -16.36 7.37
CA TYR A 226 -5.46 -15.06 6.70
C TYR A 226 -4.37 -14.09 7.14
N ALA A 227 -4.09 -13.13 6.27
CA ALA A 227 -3.29 -11.95 6.57
C ALA A 227 -4.11 -10.69 6.27
N ILE A 228 -4.06 -9.68 7.13
CA ILE A 228 -4.72 -8.39 6.93
C ILE A 228 -3.76 -7.25 7.28
N GLY A 229 -3.65 -6.29 6.37
CA GLY A 229 -2.80 -5.13 6.51
C GLY A 229 -3.59 -3.85 6.40
N MET A 230 -3.30 -2.88 7.27
CA MET A 230 -4.02 -1.62 7.36
C MET A 230 -3.13 -0.43 7.71
N PHE A 231 -3.40 0.71 7.10
CA PHE A 231 -2.95 2.00 7.63
C PHE A 231 -3.99 2.54 8.61
N ARG A 232 -3.53 3.11 9.73
CA ARG A 232 -4.46 3.71 10.73
C ARG A 232 -5.22 4.91 10.17
N GLU A 233 -4.60 5.67 9.28
CA GLU A 233 -5.26 6.75 8.54
C GLU A 233 -4.57 6.99 7.19
N GLU A 234 -5.32 6.86 6.08
CA GLU A 234 -4.77 7.03 4.74
C GLU A 234 -5.85 7.38 3.69
N ILE A 235 -5.45 8.09 2.63
CA ILE A 235 -6.32 8.32 1.47
C ILE A 235 -6.59 7.02 0.69
N MET A 236 -7.77 6.91 0.09
CA MET A 236 -8.19 5.74 -0.70
C MET A 236 -7.75 5.85 -2.16
N TRP A 237 -6.48 6.17 -2.37
CA TRP A 237 -5.89 6.32 -3.70
C TRP A 237 -5.74 4.97 -4.41
N ASN A 238 -5.94 4.93 -5.74
CA ASN A 238 -5.86 3.70 -6.54
C ASN A 238 -4.52 2.95 -6.45
N GLN A 239 -3.42 3.67 -6.13
CA GLN A 239 -2.10 3.08 -5.94
C GLN A 239 -1.85 2.71 -4.47
N THR A 240 -2.76 2.97 -3.55
CA THR A 240 -2.61 2.59 -2.16
C THR A 240 -3.47 1.35 -1.88
N ARG A 241 -2.99 0.46 -1.02
CA ARG A 241 -3.80 -0.62 -0.43
C ARG A 241 -3.88 -0.38 1.06
N GLY A 242 -4.77 0.55 1.43
CA GLY A 242 -4.88 1.06 2.80
C GLY A 242 -5.53 0.09 3.77
N LEU A 243 -6.39 -0.80 3.28
CA LEU A 243 -6.87 -1.99 3.97
C LEU A 243 -6.94 -3.12 2.94
N VAL A 244 -6.12 -4.15 3.12
CA VAL A 244 -6.09 -5.32 2.24
C VAL A 244 -5.89 -6.58 3.07
N ALA A 245 -6.64 -7.63 2.76
CA ALA A 245 -6.50 -8.95 3.35
C ALA A 245 -6.32 -10.01 2.27
N TYR A 246 -5.68 -11.12 2.65
CA TYR A 246 -5.47 -12.30 1.83
C TYR A 246 -5.87 -13.54 2.63
N PHE A 247 -6.59 -14.44 1.98
CA PHE A 247 -7.15 -15.66 2.58
C PHE A 247 -6.70 -16.89 1.80
N GLU A 248 -6.57 -18.01 2.49
CA GLU A 248 -6.41 -19.32 1.85
C GLU A 248 -7.73 -19.76 1.22
N ASN A 249 -7.70 -20.11 -0.06
CA ASN A 249 -8.86 -20.58 -0.81
C ASN A 249 -8.41 -21.41 -2.03
N GLU A 250 -7.55 -22.41 -1.80
CA GLU A 250 -6.74 -23.13 -2.82
C GLU A 250 -5.70 -22.24 -3.54
N GLN A 251 -6.17 -21.11 -4.07
CA GLN A 251 -5.37 -19.95 -4.44
C GLN A 251 -5.84 -18.74 -3.61
N ALA A 252 -5.04 -17.68 -3.56
CA ALA A 252 -5.38 -16.53 -2.73
C ALA A 252 -6.70 -15.86 -3.16
N THR A 253 -7.59 -15.66 -2.19
CA THR A 253 -8.64 -14.63 -2.27
C THR A 253 -8.11 -13.38 -1.61
N TYR A 254 -8.28 -12.22 -2.23
CA TYR A 254 -8.05 -10.94 -1.57
C TYR A 254 -9.36 -10.29 -1.14
N MET A 255 -9.29 -9.42 -0.14
CA MET A 255 -10.30 -8.43 0.19
C MET A 255 -9.64 -7.05 0.27
N GLN A 256 -10.27 -6.00 -0.28
CA GLN A 256 -9.81 -4.62 -0.11
C GLN A 256 -10.97 -3.64 0.01
N MET A 257 -10.79 -2.58 0.81
CA MET A 257 -11.78 -1.50 0.91
C MET A 257 -11.46 -0.39 -0.08
N ARG A 258 -12.48 0.06 -0.82
CA ARG A 258 -12.39 1.09 -1.87
C ARG A 258 -13.51 2.11 -1.70
N CYS A 259 -13.27 3.35 -2.10
CA CYS A 259 -14.32 4.32 -2.36
C CYS A 259 -14.30 4.58 -3.86
N LEU A 260 -15.43 4.40 -4.54
CA LEU A 260 -15.51 4.44 -5.98
C LEU A 260 -16.32 5.66 -6.44
N HIS A 261 -15.78 6.38 -7.41
CA HIS A 261 -16.45 7.42 -8.20
C HIS A 261 -16.51 6.93 -9.65
N ASP A 262 -17.72 6.70 -10.17
CA ASP A 262 -17.96 6.16 -11.52
C ASP A 262 -17.12 4.89 -11.81
N GLY A 263 -16.95 4.03 -10.81
CA GLY A 263 -16.21 2.76 -10.90
C GLY A 263 -14.68 2.85 -10.71
N TYR A 264 -14.12 4.03 -10.47
CA TYR A 264 -12.69 4.26 -10.21
C TYR A 264 -12.43 4.69 -8.77
N ASP A 265 -11.26 4.39 -8.20
CA ASP A 265 -10.95 4.78 -6.82
C ASP A 265 -10.92 6.30 -6.65
N TYR A 266 -11.79 6.80 -5.77
CA TYR A 266 -11.88 8.19 -5.38
C TYR A 266 -10.83 8.51 -4.31
N CYS A 267 -9.81 9.24 -4.73
CA CYS A 267 -8.62 9.54 -3.95
C CYS A 267 -8.91 10.41 -2.71
N SER A 268 -9.96 11.24 -2.72
CA SER A 268 -10.26 12.17 -1.62
C SER A 268 -11.16 11.59 -0.52
N ALA A 269 -11.44 10.27 -0.56
CA ALA A 269 -11.90 9.56 0.63
C ALA A 269 -10.69 9.24 1.54
N VAL A 270 -10.88 9.35 2.85
CA VAL A 270 -9.88 8.99 3.87
C VAL A 270 -10.44 7.86 4.70
N LEU A 271 -9.68 6.77 4.73
CA LEU A 271 -9.91 5.62 5.58
C LEU A 271 -9.19 5.85 6.91
N SER A 272 -9.89 5.60 8.01
CA SER A 272 -9.34 5.47 9.35
C SER A 272 -9.61 4.06 9.87
N VAL A 273 -8.66 3.44 10.57
CA VAL A 273 -8.78 2.07 11.07
C VAL A 273 -8.31 1.98 12.51
N ALA A 274 -9.10 1.32 13.34
CA ALA A 274 -8.69 0.79 14.64
C ALA A 274 -8.91 -0.73 14.65
N ALA A 275 -7.93 -1.49 15.12
CA ALA A 275 -7.95 -2.95 15.06
C ALA A 275 -7.47 -3.57 16.38
N GLU A 276 -8.14 -4.64 16.81
CA GLU A 276 -7.75 -5.46 17.96
C GLU A 276 -8.26 -6.89 17.76
N ASP A 277 -7.38 -7.88 17.94
CA ASP A 277 -7.70 -9.31 18.00
C ASP A 277 -8.65 -9.86 16.91
N GLY A 278 -8.53 -9.38 15.66
CA GLY A 278 -9.37 -9.86 14.54
C GLY A 278 -10.71 -9.12 14.37
N HIS A 279 -10.95 -8.10 15.19
CA HIS A 279 -12.05 -7.14 15.03
C HIS A 279 -11.51 -5.75 14.63
N LEU A 280 -12.14 -5.14 13.63
CA LEU A 280 -11.75 -3.83 13.10
C LEU A 280 -12.93 -2.86 13.16
N LEU A 281 -12.64 -1.61 13.49
CA LEU A 281 -13.51 -0.46 13.28
C LEU A 281 -12.94 0.37 12.14
N LEU A 282 -13.78 0.68 11.15
CA LEU A 282 -13.41 1.39 9.94
C LEU A 282 -14.21 2.68 9.86
N GLY A 283 -13.54 3.79 9.55
CA GLY A 283 -14.15 5.09 9.35
C GLY A 283 -13.83 5.66 7.99
N VAL A 284 -14.82 6.19 7.28
CA VAL A 284 -14.62 6.88 6.00
C VAL A 284 -15.14 8.30 6.10
N ARG A 285 -14.26 9.25 5.80
CA ARG A 285 -14.54 10.69 5.69
C ARG A 285 -14.06 11.23 4.34
N PHE A 286 -14.48 12.44 3.98
CA PHE A 286 -14.14 13.04 2.68
C PHE A 286 -13.38 14.35 2.82
N LEU A 287 -12.44 14.57 1.91
CA LEU A 287 -11.70 15.82 1.80
C LEU A 287 -12.44 16.81 0.89
N THR A 288 -12.41 18.09 1.27
CA THR A 288 -12.87 19.20 0.38
C THR A 288 -11.76 19.70 -0.53
N LYS A 289 -10.50 19.36 -0.23
CA LYS A 289 -9.33 19.61 -1.05
C LYS A 289 -8.52 18.33 -1.14
N GLY A 290 -8.23 17.89 -2.35
CA GLY A 290 -7.55 16.63 -2.64
C GLY A 290 -7.66 16.35 -4.13
N GLY A 291 -7.42 15.11 -4.55
CA GLY A 291 -7.60 14.67 -5.95
C GLY A 291 -8.88 13.88 -6.17
N ASP A 292 -9.36 13.84 -7.40
CA ASP A 292 -10.42 12.90 -7.79
C ASP A 292 -9.81 11.49 -7.94
N THR A 293 -8.93 11.29 -8.93
CA THR A 293 -8.25 10.01 -9.19
C THR A 293 -6.80 9.99 -8.69
N HIS A 294 -6.16 11.15 -8.52
CA HIS A 294 -4.76 11.26 -8.13
C HIS A 294 -4.53 12.41 -7.13
N PRO A 295 -3.79 12.21 -6.03
CA PRO A 295 -3.74 13.18 -4.92
C PRO A 295 -3.32 14.61 -5.30
N ASN A 296 -2.55 14.76 -6.39
CA ASN A 296 -1.97 16.02 -6.83
C ASN A 296 -2.27 16.45 -8.28
N LEU A 297 -2.80 15.58 -9.15
CA LEU A 297 -2.85 15.87 -10.59
C LEU A 297 -4.21 16.39 -11.06
N ASP A 298 -5.29 15.96 -10.41
CA ASP A 298 -6.67 16.32 -10.74
C ASP A 298 -7.39 16.79 -9.48
N ARG A 299 -6.93 17.93 -8.96
CA ARG A 299 -7.44 18.45 -7.70
C ARG A 299 -8.92 18.80 -7.79
N ILE A 300 -9.68 18.33 -6.81
CA ILE A 300 -11.07 18.73 -6.62
C ILE A 300 -11.14 20.06 -5.87
N GLU A 301 -12.04 20.93 -6.31
CA GLU A 301 -12.35 22.21 -5.66
C GLU A 301 -13.61 22.06 -4.80
N GLY A 302 -13.63 21.02 -3.95
CA GLY A 302 -14.74 20.74 -3.05
C GLY A 302 -15.94 20.02 -3.67
N SER A 303 -15.90 19.66 -4.96
CA SER A 303 -17.00 18.93 -5.61
C SER A 303 -16.52 17.95 -6.67
N ILE A 304 -17.36 16.96 -6.97
CA ILE A 304 -17.22 16.02 -8.09
C ILE A 304 -18.53 15.90 -8.87
N VAL A 305 -18.46 15.33 -10.09
CA VAL A 305 -19.62 15.07 -10.94
C VAL A 305 -19.78 13.57 -11.15
N ALA A 306 -20.67 12.95 -10.38
CA ALA A 306 -20.81 11.50 -10.31
C ALA A 306 -22.16 11.03 -10.86
N SER A 307 -22.16 9.89 -11.54
CA SER A 307 -23.35 9.05 -11.75
C SER A 307 -23.43 7.90 -10.75
N ASP A 308 -22.28 7.50 -10.22
CA ASP A 308 -22.13 6.49 -9.19
C ASP A 308 -21.07 6.91 -8.15
N PHE A 309 -21.42 6.78 -6.86
CA PHE A 309 -20.51 7.02 -5.74
C PHE A 309 -20.79 6.00 -4.64
N ARG A 310 -19.81 5.18 -4.27
CA ARG A 310 -20.02 4.08 -3.32
C ARG A 310 -18.79 3.73 -2.51
N ILE A 311 -18.99 3.08 -1.37
CA ILE A 311 -17.92 2.39 -0.63
C ILE A 311 -18.07 0.90 -0.92
N ARG A 312 -16.96 0.24 -1.22
CA ARG A 312 -16.92 -1.18 -1.59
C ARG A 312 -15.93 -1.95 -0.73
N MET A 313 -16.36 -3.09 -0.18
CA MET A 313 -15.44 -4.18 0.15
C MET A 313 -15.37 -5.11 -1.05
N GLU A 314 -14.25 -5.08 -1.76
CA GLU A 314 -14.04 -5.87 -2.96
C GLU A 314 -13.31 -7.17 -2.62
N PHE A 315 -13.81 -8.27 -3.17
CA PHE A 315 -13.20 -9.60 -3.13
C PHE A 315 -12.79 -10.00 -4.54
N GLY A 316 -11.59 -10.57 -4.70
CA GLY A 316 -11.11 -11.08 -5.98
C GLY A 316 -10.03 -12.14 -5.82
N GLY A 317 -9.44 -12.58 -6.92
CA GLY A 317 -8.57 -13.76 -6.94
C GLY A 317 -9.37 -15.04 -7.10
N CYS A 318 -9.11 -16.05 -6.28
CA CYS A 318 -9.96 -17.25 -6.25
C CYS A 318 -11.30 -16.93 -5.59
N LEU A 319 -12.42 -17.24 -6.25
CA LEU A 319 -13.78 -16.98 -5.73
C LEU A 319 -14.57 -18.27 -5.47
N ASP A 320 -13.96 -19.44 -5.69
CA ASP A 320 -14.66 -20.74 -5.72
C ASP A 320 -15.34 -21.09 -4.39
N ARG A 321 -14.69 -20.78 -3.26
CA ARG A 321 -15.25 -20.96 -1.90
C ARG A 321 -15.61 -19.65 -1.23
N VAL A 322 -16.03 -18.66 -2.02
CA VAL A 322 -16.48 -17.34 -1.52
C VAL A 322 -17.99 -17.22 -1.64
N SER A 323 -18.65 -16.98 -0.51
CA SER A 323 -20.09 -16.72 -0.45
C SER A 323 -20.38 -15.43 0.30
N LEU A 324 -21.39 -14.68 -0.17
CA LEU A 324 -21.80 -13.38 0.37
C LEU A 324 -23.30 -13.41 0.58
N ASP A 325 -23.75 -12.91 1.73
CA ASP A 325 -25.15 -12.73 2.11
C ASP A 325 -25.32 -11.40 2.84
N THR A 326 -26.44 -10.71 2.64
CA THR A 326 -26.70 -9.40 3.26
C THR A 326 -28.08 -9.36 3.90
N ASP A 327 -28.17 -8.66 5.02
CA ASP A 327 -29.40 -8.40 5.78
C ASP A 327 -29.36 -6.95 6.29
N GLY A 328 -29.89 -6.04 5.48
CA GLY A 328 -29.85 -4.60 5.73
C GLY A 328 -28.42 -4.10 6.02
N PRO A 329 -28.14 -3.54 7.22
CA PRO A 329 -26.83 -3.00 7.57
C PRO A 329 -25.76 -4.08 7.83
N THR A 330 -26.13 -5.37 7.85
CA THR A 330 -25.19 -6.47 8.11
C THR A 330 -24.89 -7.25 6.84
N ALA A 331 -23.64 -7.68 6.67
CA ALA A 331 -23.25 -8.64 5.64
C ALA A 331 -22.44 -9.79 6.26
N ARG A 332 -22.66 -11.00 5.75
CA ARG A 332 -21.86 -12.18 6.07
C ARG A 332 -21.12 -12.64 4.84
N VAL A 333 -19.84 -12.89 5.00
CA VAL A 333 -18.99 -13.46 3.95
C VAL A 333 -18.35 -14.71 4.51
N VAL A 334 -18.29 -15.78 3.72
CA VAL A 334 -17.51 -16.97 4.08
C VAL A 334 -16.48 -17.18 2.99
N ILE A 335 -15.21 -17.27 3.38
CA ILE A 335 -14.08 -17.57 2.48
C ILE A 335 -13.44 -18.84 3.00
N ASN A 336 -13.60 -19.95 2.26
CA ASN A 336 -13.02 -21.25 2.65
C ASN A 336 -13.29 -21.59 4.13
N GLU A 337 -14.59 -21.62 4.49
CA GLU A 337 -15.10 -21.88 5.84
C GLU A 337 -14.81 -20.80 6.90
N LEU A 338 -13.93 -19.83 6.63
CA LEU A 338 -13.68 -18.70 7.53
C LEU A 338 -14.82 -17.68 7.45
N PRO A 339 -15.58 -17.44 8.54
CA PRO A 339 -16.64 -16.44 8.55
C PRO A 339 -16.05 -15.03 8.72
N LEU A 340 -16.63 -14.08 7.99
CA LEU A 340 -16.45 -12.65 8.15
C LEU A 340 -17.84 -12.02 8.34
N ARG A 341 -17.90 -11.02 9.21
CA ARG A 341 -19.12 -10.22 9.43
C ARG A 341 -18.80 -8.75 9.28
N PHE A 342 -19.58 -8.07 8.46
CA PHE A 342 -19.54 -6.63 8.28
C PHE A 342 -20.82 -6.02 8.84
N GLU A 343 -20.69 -4.86 9.49
CA GLU A 343 -21.84 -4.12 10.01
C GLU A 343 -21.67 -2.62 9.71
N SER A 344 -22.70 -2.00 9.12
CA SER A 344 -22.81 -0.56 8.97
C SER A 344 -23.29 0.03 10.30
N LEU A 345 -22.37 0.63 11.05
CA LEU A 345 -22.63 1.15 12.40
C LEU A 345 -23.20 2.57 12.36
N TYR A 346 -22.75 3.36 11.38
CA TYR A 346 -23.20 4.73 11.17
C TYR A 346 -23.04 5.10 9.70
N ALA A 347 -24.02 5.81 9.17
CA ALA A 347 -23.96 6.38 7.83
C ALA A 347 -24.71 7.71 7.79
N ALA A 348 -24.01 8.75 7.39
CA ALA A 348 -24.59 10.06 7.13
C ALA A 348 -23.99 10.64 5.85
N PHE A 349 -24.88 11.10 4.96
CA PHE A 349 -24.51 11.80 3.73
C PHE A 349 -25.64 12.77 3.38
N ASP A 350 -25.60 13.92 4.06
CA ASP A 350 -26.67 14.91 3.99
C ASP A 350 -26.41 15.83 2.80
N GLU A 351 -26.81 15.40 1.60
CA GLU A 351 -26.99 16.34 0.50
C GLU A 351 -28.03 17.37 0.93
N SER A 352 -27.68 18.65 0.89
CA SER A 352 -28.57 19.74 1.25
C SER A 352 -29.69 19.88 0.21
N LEU A 353 -30.65 18.95 0.21
CA LEU A 353 -31.90 19.10 -0.53
C LEU A 353 -32.90 19.81 0.38
N VAL A 354 -32.83 21.14 0.36
CA VAL A 354 -34.02 21.97 0.56
C VAL A 354 -34.90 21.78 -0.68
N THR A 355 -35.62 20.67 -0.71
CA THR A 355 -36.85 20.53 -1.48
C THR A 355 -37.81 19.72 -0.63
N GLU A 356 -38.92 20.33 -0.25
CA GLU A 356 -39.89 19.87 0.76
C GLU A 356 -40.60 18.54 0.48
N ASP A 357 -40.24 17.82 -0.59
CA ASP A 357 -40.89 16.57 -0.95
C ASP A 357 -39.88 15.42 -1.01
N ARG A 358 -40.00 14.53 -0.02
CA ARG A 358 -39.30 13.24 0.16
C ARG A 358 -37.92 13.28 0.80
N LYS A 359 -37.92 13.37 2.14
CA LYS A 359 -36.93 12.65 2.96
C LYS A 359 -37.23 11.15 2.86
N GLU A 360 -36.96 10.51 1.73
CA GLU A 360 -36.82 9.05 1.72
C GLU A 360 -35.58 8.76 2.58
N GLN A 361 -35.81 8.28 3.81
CA GLN A 361 -34.75 7.83 4.69
C GLN A 361 -34.10 6.63 3.99
N ARG A 362 -32.92 6.87 3.43
CA ARG A 362 -32.21 5.86 2.65
C ARG A 362 -31.79 4.74 3.58
N ASP A 363 -32.10 3.51 3.20
CA ASP A 363 -31.60 2.33 3.90
C ASP A 363 -30.12 2.16 3.56
N TRP A 364 -29.26 2.28 4.57
CA TRP A 364 -27.80 2.18 4.42
C TRP A 364 -27.35 0.72 4.50
N GLY A 365 -28.02 -0.13 3.75
CA GLY A 365 -27.77 -1.55 3.68
C GLY A 365 -26.66 -1.93 2.71
N TRP A 366 -26.11 -3.13 2.90
CA TRP A 366 -25.13 -3.70 1.97
C TRP A 366 -25.81 -4.34 0.76
N GLU A 367 -25.28 -4.03 -0.43
CA GLU A 367 -25.68 -4.66 -1.68
C GLU A 367 -24.56 -5.56 -2.21
N VAL A 368 -24.93 -6.75 -2.70
CA VAL A 368 -23.97 -7.67 -3.33
C VAL A 368 -23.90 -7.40 -4.83
N THR A 369 -22.72 -7.01 -5.30
CA THR A 369 -22.42 -6.94 -6.73
C THR A 369 -21.51 -8.09 -7.12
N LYS A 370 -21.90 -8.91 -8.10
CA LYS A 370 -21.04 -9.97 -8.65
C LYS A 370 -20.61 -9.63 -10.08
N GLN A 371 -19.32 -9.63 -10.31
CA GLN A 371 -18.67 -9.51 -11.62
C GLN A 371 -17.91 -10.80 -11.93
N GLU A 372 -17.44 -10.93 -13.16
CA GLU A 372 -16.74 -12.15 -13.63
C GLU A 372 -15.50 -12.50 -12.78
N HIS A 373 -14.77 -11.48 -12.31
CA HIS A 373 -13.50 -11.67 -11.61
C HIS A 373 -13.47 -11.05 -10.20
N SER A 374 -14.60 -10.50 -9.74
CA SER A 374 -14.68 -9.86 -8.43
C SER A 374 -16.10 -9.84 -7.89
N TYR A 375 -16.21 -9.92 -6.57
CA TYR A 375 -17.44 -9.65 -5.83
C TYR A 375 -17.28 -8.35 -5.03
N GLY A 376 -18.36 -7.62 -4.83
CA GLY A 376 -18.40 -6.41 -4.01
C GLY A 376 -19.51 -6.48 -2.99
N LEU A 377 -19.20 -6.12 -1.73
CA LEU A 377 -20.18 -5.60 -0.79
C LEU A 377 -20.18 -4.09 -0.93
N ASP A 378 -21.25 -3.54 -1.48
CA ASP A 378 -21.39 -2.13 -1.81
C ASP A 378 -22.31 -1.43 -0.82
N LEU A 379 -21.84 -0.32 -0.26
CA LEU A 379 -22.68 0.72 0.33
C LEU A 379 -22.83 1.84 -0.70
N ILE A 380 -24.00 1.92 -1.35
CA ILE A 380 -24.25 2.88 -2.43
C ILE A 380 -24.59 4.26 -1.84
N ILE A 381 -23.65 5.19 -1.93
CA ILE A 381 -23.84 6.60 -1.50
C ILE A 381 -24.68 7.34 -2.53
N TYR A 382 -24.43 7.12 -3.81
CA TYR A 382 -25.19 7.71 -4.90
C TYR A 382 -25.17 6.79 -6.12
N ALA A 383 -26.32 6.65 -6.79
CA ALA A 383 -26.43 5.99 -8.09
C ALA A 383 -27.61 6.61 -8.84
N GLY A 384 -27.39 7.10 -10.06
CA GLY A 384 -28.46 7.71 -10.85
C GLY A 384 -27.97 8.62 -11.98
N GLN A 385 -28.78 9.63 -12.31
CA GLN A 385 -28.42 10.62 -13.31
C GLN A 385 -27.20 11.42 -12.88
N ARG A 386 -26.27 11.67 -13.79
CA ARG A 386 -25.05 12.40 -13.46
C ARG A 386 -25.36 13.75 -12.78
N LYS A 387 -24.84 13.95 -11.57
CA LYS A 387 -25.06 15.18 -10.79
C LYS A 387 -23.79 15.64 -10.08
N VAL A 388 -23.81 16.88 -9.59
CA VAL A 388 -22.74 17.43 -8.76
C VAL A 388 -22.93 16.96 -7.31
N ILE A 389 -21.87 16.45 -6.71
CA ILE A 389 -21.75 16.22 -5.27
C ILE A 389 -20.83 17.31 -4.73
N ASP A 390 -21.39 18.26 -3.99
CA ASP A 390 -20.64 19.38 -3.38
C ASP A 390 -20.35 19.09 -1.91
N PHE A 391 -19.12 18.64 -1.63
CA PHE A 391 -18.65 18.30 -0.28
C PHE A 391 -18.59 19.52 0.66
N GLN A 392 -18.49 20.74 0.14
CA GLN A 392 -18.50 21.95 0.97
C GLN A 392 -19.91 22.28 1.49
N ALA A 393 -20.93 21.93 0.71
CA ALA A 393 -22.33 22.12 1.05
C ALA A 393 -22.87 21.04 2.01
N LEU A 394 -22.19 19.89 2.14
CA LEU A 394 -22.59 18.81 3.06
C LEU A 394 -22.37 19.23 4.52
N ASN A 395 -23.37 18.96 5.36
CA ASN A 395 -23.22 19.07 6.81
C ASN A 395 -22.59 17.82 7.42
N LYS A 396 -22.91 16.64 6.85
CA LYS A 396 -22.41 15.34 7.28
C LYS A 396 -22.11 14.47 6.06
N ALA A 397 -20.95 13.83 6.06
CA ALA A 397 -20.50 12.84 5.09
C ALA A 397 -19.48 11.91 5.79
N ALA A 398 -20.00 10.98 6.58
CA ALA A 398 -19.20 10.10 7.43
C ALA A 398 -19.84 8.72 7.54
N PHE A 399 -19.01 7.69 7.50
CA PHE A 399 -19.44 6.30 7.56
C PHE A 399 -18.56 5.54 8.57
N LEU A 400 -19.19 4.71 9.42
CA LEU A 400 -18.50 3.83 10.36
C LEU A 400 -18.95 2.39 10.13
N PHE A 401 -17.98 1.47 10.14
CA PHE A 401 -18.22 0.04 9.93
C PHE A 401 -17.50 -0.79 10.99
N SER A 402 -18.03 -1.96 11.29
CA SER A 402 -17.32 -3.04 11.99
C SER A 402 -17.02 -4.18 11.02
N LEU A 403 -15.85 -4.80 11.19
CA LEU A 403 -15.45 -6.05 10.54
C LEU A 403 -14.96 -7.02 11.61
N ALA A 404 -15.58 -8.20 11.70
CA ALA A 404 -15.11 -9.33 12.50
C ALA A 404 -14.69 -10.49 11.58
N ILE A 405 -13.61 -11.20 11.93
CA ILE A 405 -13.05 -12.32 11.17
C ILE A 405 -12.87 -13.54 12.09
N GLY A 406 -13.30 -14.71 11.64
CA GLY A 406 -13.13 -15.98 12.35
C GLY A 406 -13.90 -16.05 13.66
N GLU A 407 -13.24 -16.52 14.73
CA GLU A 407 -13.85 -16.71 16.06
C GLU A 407 -14.45 -15.42 16.66
N THR A 408 -13.98 -14.25 16.21
CA THR A 408 -14.53 -12.95 16.65
C THR A 408 -15.93 -12.67 16.11
N VAL A 409 -16.38 -13.38 15.08
CA VAL A 409 -17.75 -13.23 14.53
C VAL A 409 -18.81 -13.66 15.55
N GLU A 410 -18.51 -14.70 16.34
CA GLU A 410 -19.41 -15.19 17.40
C GLU A 410 -19.29 -14.35 18.68
N ASN A 411 -18.09 -13.79 18.94
CA ASN A 411 -17.76 -13.05 20.15
C ASN A 411 -17.59 -11.54 19.89
N SER A 412 -18.30 -10.99 18.90
CA SER A 412 -18.11 -9.59 18.50
C SER A 412 -18.42 -8.64 19.67
N PRO A 413 -17.54 -7.69 19.99
CA PRO A 413 -17.77 -6.76 21.07
C PRO A 413 -18.99 -5.89 20.77
N GLN A 414 -19.74 -5.52 21.81
CA GLN A 414 -20.80 -4.55 21.66
C GLN A 414 -20.20 -3.17 21.38
N ILE A 415 -20.58 -2.57 20.26
CA ILE A 415 -20.10 -1.25 19.84
C ILE A 415 -21.13 -0.18 20.18
N VAL A 416 -20.66 0.92 20.74
CA VAL A 416 -21.42 2.16 20.93
C VAL A 416 -20.97 3.15 19.87
N VAL A 417 -21.94 3.76 19.20
CA VAL A 417 -21.71 4.91 18.31
C VAL A 417 -22.24 6.15 19.00
N VAL A 418 -21.39 7.16 19.13
CA VAL A 418 -21.74 8.44 19.74
C VAL A 418 -21.43 9.57 18.76
N GLU A 419 -22.44 10.38 18.46
CA GLU A 419 -22.28 11.64 17.74
C GLU A 419 -22.12 12.77 18.76
N GLU A 420 -20.94 13.39 18.79
CA GLU A 420 -20.61 14.48 19.72
C GLU A 420 -19.98 15.66 18.97
N GLY A 421 -20.68 16.79 18.98
CA GLY A 421 -20.23 18.01 18.31
C GLY A 421 -20.06 17.82 16.81
N ALA A 422 -18.82 17.86 16.32
CA ALA A 422 -18.48 17.76 14.89
C ALA A 422 -17.89 16.39 14.50
N GLN A 423 -17.96 15.40 15.39
CA GLN A 423 -17.38 14.07 15.19
C GLN A 423 -18.40 12.97 15.50
N VAL A 424 -18.15 11.80 14.91
CA VAL A 424 -18.80 10.55 15.28
C VAL A 424 -17.73 9.55 15.70
N THR A 425 -17.98 8.90 16.83
CA THR A 425 -17.05 7.94 17.44
C THR A 425 -17.70 6.57 17.56
N ALA A 426 -17.01 5.52 17.14
CA ALA A 426 -17.34 4.14 17.47
C ALA A 426 -16.33 3.57 18.46
N SER A 427 -16.81 2.95 19.54
CA SER A 427 -15.97 2.33 20.56
C SER A 427 -16.68 1.13 21.22
N ASN A 428 -15.92 0.25 21.86
CA ASN A 428 -16.47 -0.86 22.63
C ASN A 428 -17.08 -0.36 23.95
N VAL A 429 -18.27 -0.89 24.33
CA VAL A 429 -18.98 -0.57 25.59
C VAL A 429 -18.09 -0.71 26.83
N ASN A 430 -17.18 -1.69 26.86
CA ASN A 430 -16.35 -1.96 28.04
C ASN A 430 -15.16 -0.99 28.21
N GLY A 431 -15.01 0.00 27.33
CA GLY A 431 -13.99 1.05 27.43
C GLY A 431 -12.55 0.59 27.26
N SER A 432 -12.31 -0.69 26.97
CA SER A 432 -10.97 -1.29 26.88
C SER A 432 -10.35 -1.23 25.48
N LEU A 433 -11.06 -0.75 24.45
CA LEU A 433 -10.61 -0.80 23.06
C LEU A 433 -10.31 0.59 22.47
N CYS A 434 -9.33 0.64 21.56
CA CYS A 434 -9.09 1.77 20.66
C CYS A 434 -10.34 2.07 19.80
N GLY A 435 -11.12 3.07 20.19
CA GLY A 435 -12.21 3.59 19.36
C GLY A 435 -11.68 4.36 18.15
N ILE A 436 -12.56 4.55 17.17
CA ILE A 436 -12.31 5.41 16.01
C ILE A 436 -13.20 6.64 16.09
N SER A 437 -12.62 7.83 15.90
CA SER A 437 -13.37 9.09 15.80
C SER A 437 -13.03 9.79 14.50
N ILE A 438 -14.06 10.13 13.73
CA ILE A 438 -13.93 10.84 12.45
C ILE A 438 -14.80 12.10 12.43
N PRO A 439 -14.37 13.18 11.74
CA PRO A 439 -15.19 14.36 11.53
C PRO A 439 -16.41 14.04 10.67
N LEU A 440 -17.56 14.58 11.06
CA LEU A 440 -18.81 14.48 10.30
C LEU A 440 -18.75 15.31 9.02
N LYS A 441 -18.23 16.54 9.11
CA LYS A 441 -18.20 17.48 7.99
C LYS A 441 -16.95 17.25 7.12
N PRO A 442 -17.07 17.16 5.79
CA PRO A 442 -15.93 17.22 4.89
C PRO A 442 -15.03 18.41 5.18
N ASN A 443 -13.72 18.22 5.09
CA ASN A 443 -12.73 19.25 5.43
C ASN A 443 -11.43 19.09 4.63
N ASP A 444 -10.49 20.01 4.75
CA ASP A 444 -9.20 19.98 4.05
C ASP A 444 -8.06 19.37 4.88
N LYS A 445 -8.38 18.68 5.99
CA LYS A 445 -7.38 18.00 6.83
C LYS A 445 -6.99 16.67 6.20
N HIS A 446 -5.96 16.74 5.36
CA HIS A 446 -5.29 15.55 4.82
C HIS A 446 -4.66 14.71 5.95
N PRO A 447 -4.58 13.38 5.78
CA PRO A 447 -3.75 12.52 6.62
C PRO A 447 -2.27 12.70 6.22
N VAL A 448 -1.70 13.86 6.55
CA VAL A 448 -0.31 14.26 6.18
C VAL A 448 0.68 13.77 7.20
#